data_AF-A0A925Q4J2-F1
#
_entry.id   AF-A0A925Q4J2-F1
#
_cell.length_a   1.000
_cell.length_b   1.000
_cell.length_c   1.000
_cell.angle_alpha   90.00
_cell.angle_beta   90.00
_cell.angle_gamma   90.00
#
_symmetry.space_group_name_H-M   'P 1'
#
loop_
_entity.id
_entity.type
_entity.pdbx_description
1 polymer ?
#
loop_
_entity_poly.entity_id
_entity_poly.type
_entity_poly.pdbx_seq_one_letter_code
_entity_poly.pdbx_strand_id
1 'polypeptide(L)' 'MDTVILATVVKLSVRTKTNRFIVTLDNGQRWSQTETKPDVLVGIGDQIKIQKSSLGSYKLTTPQGVETRVTRDR' A
#
# COMPACT_ATOMS: atom_id res chain seq x y z
N MET A 1 -1.63 -2.51 20.93
CA MET A 1 -0.99 -3.35 19.90
C MET A 1 -1.20 -2.66 18.57
N ASP A 2 -0.14 -2.25 17.89
CA ASP A 2 -0.24 -1.66 16.56
C ASP A 2 -0.67 -2.73 15.56
N THR A 3 -1.74 -2.49 14.81
CA THR A 3 -2.30 -3.46 13.87
C THR A 3 -1.36 -3.63 12.68
N VAL A 4 -0.93 -4.87 12.44
CA VAL A 4 -0.20 -5.29 11.24
C VAL A 4 -1.16 -6.09 10.36
N ILE A 5 -1.19 -5.77 9.07
CA ILE A 5 -1.96 -6.47 8.04
C ILE A 5 -0.95 -7.08 7.07
N LEU A 6 -1.03 -8.39 6.86
CA LEU A 6 -0.34 -9.10 5.79
C LEU A 6 -1.40 -9.57 4.80
N ALA A 7 -1.25 -9.20 3.53
CA ALA A 7 -2.28 -9.45 2.52
C ALA A 7 -1.71 -9.40 1.10
N THR A 8 -2.40 -10.05 0.17
CA THR A 8 -1.99 -10.13 -1.24
C THR A 8 -2.69 -9.06 -2.06
N VAL A 9 -1.96 -8.39 -2.96
CA VAL A 9 -2.55 -7.45 -3.92
C VAL A 9 -3.31 -8.22 -4.99
N VAL A 10 -4.62 -8.01 -5.08
CA VAL A 10 -5.50 -8.64 -6.09
C VAL A 10 -5.94 -7.69 -7.19
N LYS A 11 -5.86 -6.37 -6.96
CA LYS A 11 -6.05 -5.34 -8.00
C LYS A 11 -5.10 -4.18 -7.79
N LEU A 12 -4.65 -3.59 -8.89
CA LEU A 12 -3.78 -2.42 -8.91
C LEU A 12 -4.33 -1.38 -9.89
N SER A 13 -4.44 -0.14 -9.45
CA SER A 13 -4.76 1.01 -10.31
C SER A 13 -3.69 2.08 -10.13
N VAL A 14 -3.24 2.70 -11.22
CA VAL A 14 -2.22 3.75 -11.19
C VAL A 14 -2.82 5.07 -11.68
N ARG A 15 -2.64 6.13 -10.89
CA ARG A 15 -3.01 7.49 -11.26
C ARG A 15 -1.91 8.11 -12.12
N THR A 16 -2.08 8.08 -13.43
CA THR A 16 -1.11 8.54 -14.44
C THR A 16 -0.52 9.93 -14.18
N LYS A 17 -1.32 10.88 -13.69
CA LYS A 17 -0.84 12.26 -13.39
C LYS A 17 0.16 12.35 -12.23
N THR A 18 0.11 11.41 -11.29
CA THR A 18 0.88 11.49 -10.02
C THR A 18 1.81 10.29 -9.81
N ASN A 19 1.71 9.30 -10.69
CA ASN A 19 2.32 7.97 -10.57
C ASN A 19 2.03 7.29 -9.21
N ARG A 20 0.88 7.59 -8.59
CA ARG A 20 0.45 6.99 -7.33
C ARG A 20 -0.44 5.79 -7.59
N PHE A 21 -0.30 4.75 -6.78
CA PHE A 21 -1.12 3.56 -6.90
C PHE A 21 -2.29 3.53 -5.91
N ILE A 22 -3.29 2.72 -6.26
CA ILE A 22 -4.34 2.21 -5.38
C ILE A 22 -4.29 0.69 -5.49
N VAL A 23 -4.15 0.01 -4.36
CA VAL A 23 -4.17 -1.46 -4.28
C VAL A 23 -5.46 -1.93 -3.64
N THR A 24 -6.03 -3.00 -4.18
CA THR A 24 -7.07 -3.80 -3.51
C THR A 24 -6.44 -5.10 -3.06
N LEU A 25 -6.71 -5.48 -1.83
CA LEU A 25 -6.14 -6.66 -1.18
C LEU A 25 -7.14 -7.82 -1.18
N ASP A 26 -6.63 -9.04 -1.04
CA ASP A 26 -7.41 -10.28 -0.94
C ASP A 26 -8.45 -10.27 0.20
N ASN A 27 -8.16 -9.57 1.29
CA ASN A 27 -9.07 -9.35 2.40
C ASN A 27 -10.13 -8.25 2.13
N GLY A 28 -10.24 -7.77 0.89
CA GLY A 28 -11.21 -6.77 0.45
C GLY A 28 -10.83 -5.33 0.77
N GLN A 29 -9.74 -5.08 1.50
CA GLN A 29 -9.32 -3.71 1.82
C GLN A 29 -8.71 -2.98 0.63
N ARG A 30 -8.88 -1.67 0.61
CA ARG A 30 -8.31 -0.79 -0.41
C ARG A 30 -7.43 0.29 0.21
N TRP A 31 -6.29 0.51 -0.41
CA TRP A 31 -5.27 1.42 0.09
C TRP A 31 -4.68 2.28 -1.03
N SER A 32 -4.60 3.58 -0.78
CA SER A 32 -4.09 4.57 -1.73
C SER A 32 -2.75 5.12 -1.26
N GLN A 33 -1.75 5.17 -2.16
CA GLN A 33 -0.47 5.82 -1.89
C GLN A 33 -0.67 7.33 -1.71
N THR A 34 -0.09 7.91 -0.65
CA THR A 34 -0.30 9.32 -0.30
C THR A 34 0.85 10.23 -0.73
N GLU A 35 2.01 9.66 -1.04
CA GLU A 35 3.21 10.37 -1.50
C GLU A 35 3.65 9.84 -2.86
N THR A 36 4.36 10.66 -3.64
CA THR A 36 4.94 10.19 -4.91
C THR A 36 6.33 9.66 -4.62
N LYS A 37 6.51 8.34 -4.79
CA LYS A 37 7.75 7.65 -4.49
C LYS A 37 8.06 6.64 -5.62
N PRO A 38 8.90 7.00 -6.62
CA PRO A 38 9.06 6.25 -7.87
C PRO A 38 9.69 4.85 -7.72
N ASP A 39 10.47 4.63 -6.67
CA ASP A 39 11.14 3.36 -6.35
C ASP A 39 10.19 2.31 -5.75
N VAL A 40 8.95 2.70 -5.41
CA VAL A 40 7.96 1.78 -4.88
C VAL A 40 7.25 1.10 -6.04
N LEU A 41 7.60 -0.17 -6.24
CA LEU A 41 6.95 -1.05 -7.22
C LEU A 41 6.02 -2.01 -6.47
N VAL A 42 4.76 -2.07 -6.91
CA VAL A 42 3.75 -3.00 -6.42
C VAL A 42 3.08 -3.65 -7.62
N GLY A 43 2.92 -4.96 -7.60
CA GLY A 43 2.25 -5.77 -8.61
C GLY A 43 1.08 -6.56 -8.05
N ILE A 44 0.21 -7.05 -8.94
CA ILE A 44 -0.81 -8.04 -8.58
C ILE A 44 -0.09 -9.36 -8.23
N GLY A 45 -0.47 -9.97 -7.12
CA GLY A 45 0.17 -11.16 -6.56
C GLY A 45 1.21 -10.86 -5.48
N ASP A 46 1.61 -9.60 -5.30
CA ASP A 46 2.56 -9.23 -4.24
C ASP A 46 1.93 -9.40 -2.86
N GLN A 47 2.66 -10.06 -1.96
CA GLN A 47 2.35 -10.03 -0.54
C GLN A 47 2.95 -8.77 0.08
N ILE A 48 2.08 -7.91 0.62
CA ILE A 48 2.49 -6.65 1.24
C ILE A 48 2.22 -6.67 2.75
N LYS A 49 2.93 -5.81 3.47
CA LYS A 49 2.68 -5.51 4.88
C LYS A 49 2.16 -4.10 5.02
N ILE A 50 1.02 -3.92 5.70
CA ILE A 50 0.53 -2.61 6.12
C ILE A 50 0.59 -2.52 7.63
N GLN A 51 1.21 -1.45 8.12
CA GLN A 51 1.38 -1.19 9.55
C GLN A 51 1.06 0.27 9.86
N LYS A 52 0.48 0.52 11.03
CA LYS A 52 0.29 1.89 11.52
C LYS A 52 1.66 2.50 11.86
N SER A 53 1.89 3.73 11.42
CA SER A 53 3.07 4.53 11.80
C SER A 53 2.68 5.61 12.82
N SER A 54 3.70 6.30 13.35
CA SER A 54 3.52 7.46 14.21
C SER A 54 2.64 8.53 13.52
N LEU A 55 1.85 9.25 14.32
CA LEU A 55 0.85 10.24 13.88
C LEU A 55 -0.33 9.70 13.05
N GLY A 56 -0.73 8.44 13.21
CA GLY A 56 -1.98 7.92 12.64
C GLY A 56 -1.96 7.67 11.13
N SER A 57 -0.77 7.74 10.52
CA SER A 57 -0.53 7.32 9.14
C SER A 57 -0.33 5.80 9.05
N TYR A 58 -0.40 5.25 7.84
CA TYR A 58 -0.07 3.84 7.58
C TYR A 58 1.11 3.76 6.60
N LYS A 59 1.95 2.75 6.79
CA LYS A 59 3.02 2.38 5.86
C LYS A 59 2.69 1.05 5.19
N LEU A 60 2.92 0.99 3.89
CA LEU A 60 2.96 -0.23 3.10
C LEU A 60 4.44 -0.59 2.86
N THR A 61 4.81 -1.84 3.13
CA THR A 61 6.11 -2.42 2.79
C THR A 61 5.91 -3.43 1.66
N THR A 62 6.65 -3.28 0.56
CA THR A 62 6.63 -4.20 -0.60
C THR A 62 7.44 -5.48 -0.32
N PRO A 63 7.35 -6.52 -1.16
CA PRO A 63 8.19 -7.72 -1.01
C PRO A 63 9.69 -7.43 -1.02
N GLN A 64 10.12 -6.38 -1.74
CA GLN A 64 11.52 -5.94 -1.82
C GLN A 64 11.95 -5.11 -0.60
N GLY A 65 11.07 -4.90 0.38
CA GLY A 65 11.35 -4.14 1.60
C GLY A 65 11.22 -2.62 1.44
N VAL A 66 10.76 -2.13 0.29
CA VAL A 66 10.57 -0.69 0.06
C VAL A 66 9.29 -0.23 0.76
N GLU A 67 9.36 0.90 1.46
CA GLU A 67 8.22 1.45 2.21
C GLU A 67 7.63 2.70 1.55
N THR A 68 6.31 2.85 1.62
CA THR A 68 5.60 4.09 1.28
C THR A 68 4.41 4.35 2.18
N ARG A 69 4.02 5.61 2.32
CA ARG A 69 2.80 6.00 3.05
C ARG A 69 1.54 5.71 2.24
N VAL A 70 0.57 5.12 2.92
CA VAL A 70 -0.75 4.81 2.39
C VAL A 70 -1.85 5.30 3.33
N THR A 71 -3.04 5.50 2.77
CA THR A 71 -4.27 5.70 3.52
C THR A 71 -5.30 4.67 3.11
N ARG A 72 -6.19 4.30 4.03
CA ARG A 72 -7.28 3.38 3.74
C ARG A 72 -8.37 4.13 2.97
N ASP A 73 -8.77 3.61 1.82
CA ASP A 73 -9.98 4.07 1.13
C ASP A 73 -11.18 3.59 1.96
N ARG A 74 -12.18 4.45 2.17
CA ARG A 74 -13.43 4.09 2.85
C ARG A 74 -14.24 3.09 2.03
#